data_AF-A0A2S0WHW6-F1
#
_entry.id   AF-A0A2S0WHW6-F1
#
_cell.length_a   1.000
_cell.length_b   1.000
_cell.length_c   1.000
_cell.angle_alpha   90.00
_cell.angle_beta   90.00
_cell.angle_gamma   90.00
#
_symmetry.space_group_name_H-M   'P 1'
#
loop_
_entity.id
_entity.type
_entity.pdbx_description
1 polymer ?
#
loop_
_entity_poly.entity_id
_entity_poly.type
_entity_poly.pdbx_seq_one_letter_code
_entity_poly.pdbx_strand_id
1 'polypeptide(L)'
;MSSDLHLAGPTVTVFGDRDALGQALTHELDRRGCSIHAVTVSLGWLTTATNAVVRLDTTAGDQAIRDLVRQASPATHVVAVCERPTDDAACDQLVDLCLRCSDHHDVSLIWHAPLEARIGTDLDDPAPQHVAAPEDLAQAIADEVGNQVVWTSAPSFAERTFEPGRHRASS
;
A
#
# COMPACT_ATOMS: atom_id res chain seq x y z
N MET A 1 -39.88 1.93 -9.97
CA MET A 1 -39.03 0.93 -9.28
C MET A 1 -37.79 0.76 -10.14
N SER A 2 -36.75 1.54 -9.86
CA SER A 2 -35.48 1.47 -10.58
C SER A 2 -34.55 0.61 -9.74
N SER A 3 -34.05 -0.46 -10.32
CA SER A 3 -33.18 -1.43 -9.65
C SER A 3 -31.89 -0.72 -9.22
N ASP A 4 -31.65 -0.65 -7.92
CA ASP A 4 -30.34 -0.37 -7.34
C ASP A 4 -29.38 -1.49 -7.78
N LEU A 5 -28.68 -1.27 -8.89
CA LEU A 5 -27.42 -1.97 -9.12
C LEU A 5 -26.43 -1.38 -8.11
N HIS A 6 -26.29 -2.02 -6.94
CA HIS A 6 -25.06 -1.92 -6.17
C HIS A 6 -23.93 -2.43 -7.08
N LEU A 7 -23.29 -1.51 -7.80
CA LEU A 7 -22.00 -1.74 -8.43
C LEU A 7 -21.04 -2.11 -7.29
N ALA A 8 -20.68 -3.40 -7.22
CA ALA A 8 -19.58 -3.83 -6.37
C ALA A 8 -18.36 -2.96 -6.68
N GLY A 9 -17.67 -2.48 -5.64
CA GLY A 9 -16.43 -1.72 -5.79
C GLY A 9 -15.35 -2.54 -6.49
N PRO A 10 -14.20 -1.91 -6.84
CA PRO A 10 -13.13 -2.60 -7.53
C PRO A 10 -12.65 -3.83 -6.74
N THR A 11 -12.12 -4.82 -7.47
CA THR A 11 -11.38 -5.91 -6.84
C THR A 11 -9.96 -5.42 -6.55
N VAL A 12 -9.53 -5.52 -5.30
CA VAL A 12 -8.21 -5.10 -4.81
C VAL A 12 -7.45 -6.33 -4.34
N THR A 13 -6.26 -6.56 -4.90
CA THR A 13 -5.36 -7.62 -4.44
C THR A 13 -4.38 -7.04 -3.42
N VAL A 14 -4.35 -7.60 -2.22
CA VAL A 14 -3.47 -7.12 -1.14
C VAL A 14 -2.36 -8.14 -0.93
N PHE A 15 -1.13 -7.78 -1.30
CA PHE A 15 0.06 -8.58 -1.04
C PHE A 15 0.69 -8.12 0.27
N GLY A 16 0.60 -8.96 1.30
CA GLY A 16 1.13 -8.65 2.63
C GLY A 16 0.56 -9.51 3.75
N ASP A 17 0.92 -9.17 4.99
CA ASP A 17 0.57 -9.96 6.17
C ASP A 17 -0.81 -9.59 6.74
N ARG A 18 -1.37 -10.46 7.60
CA ARG A 18 -2.64 -10.24 8.32
C ARG A 18 -2.44 -9.65 9.72
N ASP A 19 -1.44 -8.80 9.87
CA ASP A 19 -1.19 -8.03 11.09
C ASP A 19 -2.25 -6.91 11.29
N ALA A 20 -2.01 -6.00 12.23
CA ALA A 20 -2.93 -4.90 12.53
C ALA A 20 -3.25 -4.03 11.30
N LEU A 21 -2.24 -3.70 10.48
CA LEU A 21 -2.46 -2.93 9.25
C LEU A 21 -3.22 -3.74 8.21
N GLY A 22 -2.87 -5.03 8.03
CA GLY A 22 -3.58 -5.91 7.11
C GLY A 22 -5.07 -6.04 7.44
N GLN A 23 -5.40 -6.14 8.74
CA GLN A 23 -6.78 -6.18 9.22
C GLN A 23 -7.50 -4.84 9.04
N ALA A 24 -6.85 -3.73 9.42
CA ALA A 24 -7.41 -2.39 9.25
C ALA A 24 -7.68 -2.06 7.77
N LEU A 25 -6.74 -2.40 6.88
CA LEU A 25 -6.88 -2.23 5.44
C LEU A 25 -8.01 -3.10 4.87
N THR A 26 -8.11 -4.35 5.31
CA THR A 26 -9.21 -5.22 4.88
C THR A 26 -10.57 -4.64 5.29
N HIS A 27 -10.68 -4.18 6.54
CA HIS A 27 -11.90 -3.57 7.05
C HIS A 27 -12.27 -2.30 6.28
N GLU A 28 -11.29 -1.44 6.00
CA GLU A 28 -11.51 -0.17 5.32
C GLU A 28 -11.90 -0.34 3.84
N LEU A 29 -11.26 -1.28 3.13
CA LEU A 29 -11.62 -1.61 1.75
C LEU A 29 -13.02 -2.25 1.67
N ASP A 30 -13.37 -3.13 2.60
CA ASP A 30 -14.69 -3.76 2.70
C ASP A 30 -15.78 -2.72 3.00
N ARG A 31 -15.51 -1.77 3.90
CA ARG A 31 -16.38 -0.63 4.20
C ARG A 31 -16.67 0.23 2.96
N ARG A 32 -15.72 0.30 2.02
CA ARG A 32 -15.86 1.00 0.73
C ARG A 32 -16.50 0.13 -0.38
N GLY A 33 -16.91 -1.09 -0.06
CA GLY A 33 -17.55 -2.03 -0.98
C GLY A 33 -16.59 -2.71 -1.96
N CYS A 34 -15.27 -2.69 -1.70
CA CYS A 34 -14.29 -3.37 -2.54
C CYS A 34 -14.33 -4.89 -2.31
N SER A 35 -14.10 -5.68 -3.36
CA SER A 35 -13.80 -7.10 -3.20
C SER A 35 -12.31 -7.28 -2.96
N ILE A 36 -11.92 -8.05 -1.93
CA ILE A 36 -10.52 -8.12 -1.49
C ILE A 36 -9.97 -9.52 -1.71
N HIS A 37 -8.83 -9.62 -2.38
CA HIS A 37 -8.05 -10.84 -2.48
C HIS A 37 -6.74 -10.70 -1.72
N ALA A 38 -6.66 -11.30 -0.53
CA ALA A 38 -5.47 -11.24 0.31
C ALA A 38 -4.46 -12.34 -0.05
N VAL A 39 -3.23 -11.94 -0.38
CA VAL A 39 -2.10 -12.81 -0.71
C VAL A 39 -1.05 -12.64 0.38
N THR A 40 -1.03 -13.59 1.32
CA THR A 40 -0.17 -13.56 2.52
C THR A 40 1.02 -14.50 2.42
N VAL A 41 1.20 -15.11 1.26
CA VAL A 41 2.29 -16.05 0.95
C VAL A 41 2.99 -15.54 -0.31
N SER A 42 4.29 -15.77 -0.40
CA SER A 42 5.13 -15.28 -1.51
C SER A 42 4.90 -16.08 -2.81
N LEU A 43 3.72 -15.91 -3.41
CA LEU A 43 3.35 -16.53 -4.68
C LEU A 43 3.85 -15.77 -5.91
N GLY A 44 4.35 -14.54 -5.73
CA GLY A 44 4.65 -13.62 -6.83
C GLY A 44 3.43 -12.84 -7.28
N TRP A 45 3.54 -12.19 -8.43
CA TRP A 45 2.47 -11.34 -8.96
C TRP A 45 1.33 -12.19 -9.53
N LEU A 46 0.09 -11.75 -9.30
CA LEU A 46 -1.09 -12.37 -9.90
C LEU A 46 -1.49 -11.59 -11.15
N THR A 47 -1.45 -12.23 -12.32
CA THR A 47 -1.73 -11.57 -13.62
C THR A 47 -3.16 -11.01 -13.75
N THR A 48 -4.07 -11.42 -12.87
CA THR A 48 -5.45 -10.91 -12.79
C THR A 48 -5.58 -9.66 -11.92
N ALA A 49 -4.53 -9.26 -11.20
CA ALA A 49 -4.55 -8.07 -10.35
C ALA A 49 -4.50 -6.81 -11.22
N THR A 50 -5.50 -5.94 -11.09
CA THR A 50 -5.60 -4.64 -11.78
C THR A 50 -5.53 -3.46 -10.82
N ASN A 51 -5.86 -3.71 -9.55
CA ASN A 51 -5.63 -2.84 -8.41
C ASN A 51 -4.91 -3.65 -7.34
N ALA A 52 -3.76 -3.18 -6.88
CA ALA A 52 -3.00 -3.87 -5.87
C ALA A 52 -2.52 -2.93 -4.77
N VAL A 53 -2.58 -3.42 -3.53
CA VAL A 53 -1.79 -2.89 -2.42
C VAL A 53 -0.64 -3.84 -2.20
N VAL A 54 0.58 -3.32 -2.19
CA VAL A 54 1.80 -4.12 -2.02
C VAL A 54 2.57 -3.63 -0.81
N ARG A 55 2.65 -4.48 0.22
CA ARG A 55 3.40 -4.22 1.44
C ARG A 55 4.86 -4.65 1.31
N LEU A 56 5.74 -3.71 0.97
CA LEU A 56 7.16 -3.97 0.70
C LEU A 56 7.93 -4.39 1.96
N ASP A 57 7.39 -4.09 3.14
CA ASP A 57 7.86 -4.54 4.45
C ASP A 57 7.57 -6.03 4.73
N THR A 58 6.87 -6.71 3.83
CA THR A 58 6.50 -8.13 3.94
C THR A 58 7.11 -8.97 2.82
N THR A 59 7.36 -10.26 3.07
CA THR A 59 7.92 -11.16 2.04
C THR A 59 6.95 -11.39 0.88
N ALA A 60 5.63 -11.33 1.11
CA ALA A 60 4.65 -11.46 0.05
C ALA A 60 4.67 -10.25 -0.89
N GLY A 61 4.70 -9.03 -0.34
CA GLY A 61 4.71 -7.80 -1.13
C GLY A 61 6.03 -7.55 -1.86
N ASP A 62 7.18 -7.73 -1.20
CA ASP A 62 8.50 -7.62 -1.85
C ASP A 62 8.62 -8.56 -3.06
N GLN A 63 8.20 -9.82 -2.89
CA GLN A 63 8.23 -10.79 -3.99
C GLN A 63 7.28 -10.40 -5.12
N ALA A 64 6.08 -9.89 -4.80
CA ALA A 64 5.09 -9.50 -5.79
C ALA A 64 5.56 -8.33 -6.67
N ILE A 65 6.13 -7.26 -6.08
CA ILE A 65 6.62 -6.12 -6.89
C ILE A 65 7.85 -6.49 -7.73
N ARG A 66 8.76 -7.32 -7.20
CA ARG A 66 9.93 -7.80 -7.95
C ARG A 66 9.51 -8.64 -9.15
N ASP A 67 8.45 -9.42 -9.00
CA ASP A 67 7.89 -10.23 -10.07
C ASP A 67 7.18 -9.36 -11.12
N LEU A 68 6.38 -8.38 -10.67
CA LEU A 68 5.73 -7.41 -11.55
C LEU A 68 6.74 -6.65 -12.42
N VAL A 69 7.85 -6.20 -11.86
CA VAL A 69 8.93 -5.51 -12.60
C VAL A 69 9.57 -6.39 -13.68
N ARG A 70 9.56 -7.72 -13.51
CA ARG A 70 10.23 -8.66 -14.42
C ARG A 70 9.32 -9.19 -15.52
N GLN A 71 8.01 -9.20 -15.28
CA GLN A 71 7.05 -9.85 -16.16
C GLN A 71 6.24 -8.82 -16.94
N ALA A 72 5.97 -9.13 -18.21
CA ALA A 72 5.00 -8.37 -18.99
C ALA A 72 3.60 -8.65 -18.43
N SER A 73 3.05 -7.69 -17.69
CA SER A 73 1.68 -7.71 -17.18
C SER A 73 0.87 -6.58 -17.81
N PRO A 74 -0.47 -6.68 -17.88
CA PRO A 74 -1.30 -5.52 -18.15
C PRO A 74 -0.93 -4.37 -17.20
N ALA A 75 -1.03 -3.13 -17.68
CA ALA A 75 -0.90 -1.96 -16.82
C ALA A 75 -1.82 -2.14 -15.59
N THR A 76 -1.36 -1.70 -14.42
CA THR A 76 -1.99 -1.97 -13.12
C THR A 76 -1.78 -0.75 -12.24
N HIS A 77 -2.77 -0.42 -11.41
CA HIS A 77 -2.61 0.54 -10.34
C HIS A 77 -2.07 -0.16 -9.08
N VAL A 78 -0.93 0.31 -8.58
CA VAL A 78 -0.15 -0.28 -7.49
C VAL A 78 0.07 0.76 -6.40
N VAL A 79 -0.49 0.51 -5.22
CA VAL A 79 -0.17 1.26 -4.01
C VAL A 79 0.88 0.48 -3.22
N ALA A 80 2.13 0.88 -3.33
CA ALA A 80 3.24 0.33 -2.57
C ALA A 80 3.31 0.99 -1.20
N VAL A 81 3.43 0.19 -0.15
CA VAL A 81 3.42 0.65 1.25
C VAL A 81 4.63 0.05 1.95
N CYS A 82 5.38 0.87 2.68
CA CYS A 82 6.58 0.41 3.39
C CYS A 82 6.86 1.25 4.62
N GLU A 83 7.36 0.61 5.69
CA GLU A 83 8.02 1.35 6.76
C GLU A 83 9.25 2.05 6.19
N ARG A 84 9.45 3.33 6.49
CA ARG A 84 10.63 4.06 6.00
C ARG A 84 11.90 3.49 6.66
N PRO A 85 12.85 2.92 5.89
CA PRO A 85 14.13 2.52 6.43
C PRO A 85 14.90 3.69 7.04
N THR A 86 15.73 3.43 8.05
CA THR A 86 16.66 4.43 8.60
C THR A 86 17.89 4.64 7.73
N ASP A 87 18.19 3.68 6.85
CA ASP A 87 19.30 3.73 5.89
C ASP A 87 18.82 4.33 4.57
N ASP A 88 19.46 5.42 4.14
CA ASP A 88 19.16 6.10 2.89
C ASP A 88 19.41 5.19 1.69
N ALA A 89 20.41 4.31 1.73
CA ALA A 89 20.68 3.38 0.63
C ALA A 89 19.55 2.35 0.46
N ALA A 90 18.94 1.92 1.56
CA ALA A 90 17.76 1.05 1.53
C ALA A 90 16.51 1.80 1.01
N CYS A 91 16.36 3.08 1.36
CA CYS A 91 15.31 3.93 0.80
C CYS A 91 15.46 4.05 -0.72
N ASP A 92 16.66 4.40 -1.21
CA ASP A 92 16.95 4.55 -2.64
C ASP A 92 16.68 3.27 -3.42
N GLN A 93 17.02 2.10 -2.86
CA GLN A 93 16.75 0.80 -3.49
C GLN A 93 15.25 0.53 -3.67
N LEU A 94 14.43 0.89 -2.69
CA LEU A 94 12.98 0.72 -2.76
C LEU A 94 12.35 1.73 -3.72
N VAL A 95 12.85 2.97 -3.75
CA VAL A 95 12.44 3.97 -4.74
C VAL A 95 12.78 3.50 -6.16
N ASP A 96 14.00 3.03 -6.42
CA ASP A 96 14.41 2.48 -7.72
C ASP A 96 13.52 1.31 -8.15
N LEU A 97 13.19 0.42 -7.23
CA LEU A 97 12.29 -0.71 -7.50
C LEU A 97 10.90 -0.23 -7.94
N CYS A 98 10.32 0.75 -7.24
CA CYS A 98 9.02 1.33 -7.58
C CYS A 98 9.08 2.14 -8.89
N LEU A 99 10.17 2.87 -9.15
CA LEU A 99 10.40 3.60 -10.40
C LEU A 99 10.43 2.65 -11.60
N ARG A 100 11.17 1.54 -11.50
CA ARG A 100 11.19 0.52 -12.56
C ARG A 100 9.83 -0.13 -12.77
N CYS A 101 9.04 -0.28 -11.71
CA CYS A 101 7.66 -0.73 -11.82
C CYS A 101 6.80 0.30 -12.58
N SER A 102 7.05 1.59 -12.35
CA SER A 102 6.30 2.69 -12.98
C SER A 102 6.53 2.85 -14.49
N ASP A 103 7.48 2.13 -15.09
CA ASP A 103 7.67 2.15 -16.55
C ASP A 103 6.42 1.65 -17.31
N HIS A 104 5.62 0.77 -16.67
CA HIS A 104 4.44 0.13 -17.28
C HIS A 104 3.18 0.19 -16.41
N HIS A 105 3.31 0.62 -15.16
CA HIS A 105 2.27 0.61 -14.16
C HIS A 105 2.08 2.01 -13.56
N ASP A 106 0.94 2.25 -12.94
CA ASP A 106 0.72 3.43 -12.12
C ASP A 106 1.07 3.08 -10.67
N VAL A 107 2.09 3.73 -10.10
CA VAL A 107 2.69 3.33 -8.83
C VAL A 107 2.69 4.51 -7.85
N SER A 108 2.02 4.34 -6.72
CA SER A 108 2.08 5.26 -5.58
C SER A 108 2.81 4.60 -4.42
N LEU A 109 3.97 5.14 -4.02
CA LEU A 109 4.73 4.71 -2.85
C LEU A 109 4.35 5.55 -1.63
N ILE A 110 3.91 4.89 -0.57
CA ILE A 110 3.56 5.47 0.72
C ILE A 110 4.53 4.96 1.77
N TRP A 111 5.38 5.85 2.27
CA TRP A 111 6.20 5.60 3.46
C TRP A 111 5.37 5.77 4.71
N HIS A 112 5.57 4.91 5.71
CA HIS A 112 5.02 5.11 7.06
C HIS A 112 6.09 4.99 8.14
N ALA A 113 5.81 5.59 9.30
CA ALA A 113 6.58 5.35 10.52
C ALA A 113 6.32 3.92 11.04
N PRO A 114 7.18 3.39 11.92
CA PRO A 114 6.95 2.09 12.55
C PRO A 114 5.54 1.99 13.17
N LEU A 115 4.85 0.88 12.90
CA LEU A 115 3.49 0.63 13.41
C LEU A 115 3.47 0.10 14.83
N GLU A 116 4.60 -0.43 15.30
CA GLU A 116 4.79 -0.89 16.67
C GLU A 116 5.85 -0.01 17.34
N ALA A 117 5.60 0.35 18.61
CA ALA A 117 6.60 1.01 19.41
C ALA A 117 7.77 0.06 19.63
N ARG A 118 8.92 0.32 18.99
CA ARG A 118 10.17 -0.37 19.30
C ARG A 118 10.53 0.02 20.73
N ILE A 119 10.45 -0.92 21.67
CA ILE A 119 10.97 -0.73 23.02
C ILE A 119 12.48 -0.65 22.88
N GLY A 120 13.03 0.56 22.92
CA GLY A 120 14.46 0.77 22.97
C GLY A 120 15.03 0.07 24.21
N THR A 121 16.01 -0.81 24.01
CA THR A 121 16.79 -1.40 25.11
C THR A 121 17.79 -0.40 25.70
N ASP A 122 17.94 0.78 25.10
CA ASP A 122 18.85 1.83 25.55
C ASP A 122 18.08 2.90 26.34
N LEU A 123 18.45 3.05 27.61
CA LEU A 123 17.86 3.97 28.59
C LEU A 123 18.01 5.47 28.25
N ASP A 124 18.66 5.80 27.13
CA ASP A 124 18.99 7.18 26.72
C ASP A 124 18.39 7.61 25.36
N ASP A 125 17.62 6.76 24.68
CA ASP A 125 17.01 7.12 23.40
C ASP A 125 15.60 7.71 23.62
N PRO A 126 15.31 8.97 23.21
CA PRO A 126 13.98 9.55 23.38
C PRO A 126 12.95 8.66 22.69
N ALA A 127 11.95 8.21 23.46
CA ALA A 127 10.88 7.31 23.01
C ALA A 127 10.37 7.69 21.60
N PRO A 128 10.18 6.72 20.69
CA PRO A 128 9.82 7.00 19.30
C PRO A 128 8.56 7.87 19.26
N GLN A 129 8.73 9.06 18.69
CA GLN A 129 7.71 10.08 18.59
C GLN A 129 6.72 9.65 17.50
N HIS A 130 5.52 9.28 17.94
CA HIS A 130 4.33 8.92 17.13
C HIS A 130 4.37 7.56 16.43
N VAL A 131 3.68 6.59 17.04
CA VAL A 131 3.24 5.37 16.37
C VAL A 131 2.11 5.72 15.40
N ALA A 132 2.27 5.37 14.13
CA ALA A 132 1.18 5.51 13.17
C ALA A 132 0.04 4.56 13.53
N ALA A 133 -1.19 5.06 13.70
CA ALA A 133 -2.35 4.21 13.90
C ALA A 133 -2.61 3.40 12.61
N PRO A 134 -2.63 2.05 12.67
CA PRO A 134 -2.88 1.21 11.50
C PRO A 134 -4.16 1.57 10.74
N GLU A 135 -5.18 2.06 11.44
CA GLU A 135 -6.45 2.51 10.88
C GLU A 135 -6.31 3.77 10.03
N ASP A 136 -5.56 4.77 10.50
CA ASP A 136 -5.36 6.02 9.75
C ASP A 136 -4.53 5.75 8.48
N LEU A 137 -3.53 4.86 8.57
CA LEU A 137 -2.75 4.44 7.41
C LEU A 137 -3.60 3.63 6.43
N ALA A 138 -4.43 2.70 6.92
CA ALA A 138 -5.37 1.95 6.09
C ALA A 138 -6.33 2.87 5.33
N GLN A 139 -6.82 3.93 5.97
CA GLN A 139 -7.64 4.94 5.31
C GLN A 139 -6.88 5.65 4.19
N ALA A 140 -5.65 6.10 4.43
CA ALA A 140 -4.83 6.77 3.43
C ALA A 140 -4.47 5.85 2.23
N ILE A 141 -4.24 4.56 2.48
CA ILE A 141 -4.04 3.55 1.42
C ILE A 141 -5.33 3.38 0.61
N ALA A 142 -6.47 3.22 1.27
CA ALA A 142 -7.75 3.04 0.59
C ALA A 142 -8.21 4.29 -0.18
N ASP A 143 -7.84 5.49 0.28
CA ASP A 143 -8.02 6.74 -0.47
C ASP A 143 -7.18 6.72 -1.75
N GLU A 144 -5.94 6.25 -1.68
CA GLU A 144 -5.07 6.14 -2.86
C GLU A 144 -5.62 5.13 -3.87
N VAL A 145 -6.06 3.95 -3.40
CA VAL A 145 -6.75 2.95 -4.26
C VAL A 145 -8.00 3.56 -4.90
N GLY A 146 -8.72 4.42 -4.19
CA GLY A 146 -9.92 5.10 -4.68
C GLY A 146 -9.63 6.23 -5.68
N ASN A 147 -8.42 6.80 -5.68
CA ASN A 147 -8.00 7.86 -6.61
C ASN A 147 -7.78 7.34 -8.04
N GLN A 148 -8.05 6.06 -8.30
CA GLN A 148 -8.07 5.45 -9.63
C GLN A 148 -9.09 6.08 -10.61
N VAL A 149 -9.90 7.05 -10.18
CA VAL A 149 -10.81 7.80 -11.06
C VAL A 149 -9.96 8.51 -12.12
N VAL A 150 -9.95 7.94 -13.34
CA VAL A 150 -9.23 8.36 -14.56
C VAL A 150 -8.06 7.43 -14.93
N TRP A 151 -8.31 6.13 -15.09
CA TRP A 151 -7.43 5.30 -15.93
C TRP A 151 -7.68 5.60 -17.42
N THR A 152 -7.30 6.82 -17.82
CA THR A 152 -6.95 7.20 -19.19
C THR A 152 -5.49 7.67 -19.26
N SER A 153 -4.74 7.56 -18.16
CA SER A 153 -3.42 8.16 -18.00
C SER A 153 -2.30 7.14 -18.15
N ALA A 154 -1.17 7.62 -18.67
CA ALA A 154 0.07 6.88 -18.87
C ALA A 154 0.64 6.35 -17.55
N PRO A 155 1.60 5.41 -17.60
CA PRO A 155 2.37 4.99 -16.43
C PRO A 155 2.91 6.20 -15.64
N SER A 156 2.89 6.11 -14.30
CA SER A 156 3.27 7.21 -13.40
C SER A 156 3.87 6.70 -12.10
N PHE A 157 4.68 7.55 -11.48
CA PHE A 157 5.24 7.33 -10.14
C PHE A 157 4.95 8.52 -9.24
N ALA A 158 4.40 8.26 -8.06
CA ALA A 158 4.25 9.21 -6.99
C ALA A 158 4.84 8.65 -5.69
N GLU A 159 5.55 9.49 -4.94
CA GLU A 159 6.12 9.14 -3.64
C GLU A 159 5.60 10.11 -2.58
N ARG A 160 5.17 9.58 -1.43
CA ARG A 160 4.76 10.39 -0.28
C ARG A 160 5.10 9.71 1.05
N THR A 161 5.21 10.53 2.08
CA THR A 161 5.31 10.04 3.47
C THR A 161 3.98 10.29 4.18
N PHE A 162 3.46 9.26 4.82
CA PHE A 162 2.27 9.33 5.67
C PHE A 162 2.61 10.03 6.99
N GLU A 163 1.89 11.12 7.29
CA GLU A 163 1.98 11.84 8.55
C GLU A 163 0.74 11.57 9.42
N PRO A 164 0.87 10.86 10.55
CA PRO A 164 -0.24 10.60 11.46
C PRO A 164 -0.90 11.91 11.94
N GLY A 165 -2.23 11.99 11.88
CA GLY A 165 -3.00 13.10 12.46
C GLY A 165 -3.38 14.27 11.53
N ARG A 166 -2.84 14.36 10.31
CA ARG A 166 -3.32 15.39 9.34
C ARG A 166 -4.75 15.14 8.84
N HIS A 167 -5.24 13.89 8.88
CA HIS A 167 -6.57 13.53 8.40
C HIS A 167 -7.72 13.81 9.39
N ARG A 168 -7.42 14.26 10.62
CA ARG A 168 -8.45 14.58 11.64
C ARG A 168 -9.00 16.01 11.61
N ALA A 169 -8.47 16.89 10.75
CA ALA A 169 -8.74 18.33 10.80
C ALA A 169 -9.91 18.83 9.94
N SER A 170 -10.70 17.94 9.34
CA SER A 170 -11.90 18.32 8.57
C SER A 170 -13.10 17.49 9.03
N SER A 171 -13.75 17.97 10.09
CA SER A 171 -15.12 17.64 10.46
C SER A 171 -15.80 18.90 10.97
#